data_AF-A0A060R9J4-F1
#
_entry.id   AF-A0A060R9J4-F1
#
_cell.length_a   1.000
_cell.length_b   1.000
_cell.length_c   1.000
_cell.angle_alpha   90.00
_cell.angle_beta   90.00
_cell.angle_gamma   90.00
#
_symmetry.space_group_name_H-M   'P 1'
#
loop_
_entity.id
_entity.type
_entity.pdbx_description
1 polymer ?
#
loop_
_entity_poly.entity_id
_entity_poly.type
_entity_poly.pdbx_seq_one_letter_code
_entity_poly.pdbx_strand_id
1 'polypeptide(L)'
;MPYNSDTSKVEFVFVISAKKDKQALKIALQQHKFPYPILCDTEKEFERDNLLPDNELLHCFLLDKENKVKLIGSPLFNEKMWNRYKQEIAKINSSLSD
;
A
#
# COMPACT_ATOMS: atom_id res chain seq x y z
N MET A 1 -18.91 -19.14 2.58
CA MET A 1 -19.18 -18.03 3.50
C MET A 1 -18.70 -16.74 2.84
N PRO A 2 -19.53 -15.70 2.63
CA PRO A 2 -18.98 -14.42 2.19
C PRO A 2 -18.19 -13.88 3.38
N TYR A 3 -16.88 -13.84 3.26
CA TYR A 3 -16.02 -13.18 4.24
C TYR A 3 -16.51 -11.74 4.39
N ASN A 4 -16.82 -11.30 5.62
CA ASN A 4 -17.08 -9.89 5.88
C ASN A 4 -15.77 -9.14 5.72
N SER A 5 -15.47 -8.70 4.50
CA SER A 5 -14.27 -7.95 4.17
C SER A 5 -14.46 -6.50 4.57
N ASP A 6 -14.58 -6.25 5.88
CA ASP A 6 -14.58 -4.90 6.42
C ASP A 6 -13.23 -4.24 6.11
N THR A 7 -13.22 -3.41 5.07
CA THR A 7 -12.03 -2.68 4.64
C THR A 7 -11.90 -1.33 5.36
N SER A 8 -12.82 -0.97 6.28
CA SER A 8 -12.77 0.32 6.99
C SER A 8 -11.54 0.46 7.89
N LYS A 9 -10.92 -0.66 8.27
CA LYS A 9 -9.72 -0.71 9.10
C LYS A 9 -8.41 -0.79 8.30
N VAL A 10 -8.47 -0.63 6.97
CA VAL A 10 -7.27 -0.66 6.13
C VAL A 10 -6.73 0.76 5.96
N GLU A 11 -5.51 0.97 6.42
CA GLU A 11 -4.77 2.22 6.22
C GLU A 11 -3.94 2.16 4.94
N PHE A 12 -3.72 3.33 4.32
CA PHE A 12 -2.93 3.46 3.10
C PHE A 12 -1.76 4.39 3.36
N VAL A 13 -0.55 3.95 3.00
CA VAL A 13 0.67 4.74 3.02
C VAL A 13 1.32 4.63 1.66
N PHE A 14 1.78 5.77 1.12
CA PHE A 14 2.46 5.82 -0.16
C PHE A 14 3.94 6.17 0.05
N VAL A 15 4.84 5.41 -0.57
CA VAL A 15 6.26 5.75 -0.64
C VAL A 15 6.55 6.23 -2.05
N ILE A 16 7.08 7.45 -2.17
CA ILE A 16 7.38 8.08 -3.45
C ILE A 16 8.89 8.31 -3.53
N SER A 17 9.51 7.75 -4.57
CA SER A 17 10.88 8.13 -4.94
C SER A 17 10.85 9.58 -5.40
N ALA A 18 11.33 10.48 -4.54
CA ALA A 18 11.22 11.92 -4.73
C ALA A 18 12.59 12.52 -5.01
N LYS A 19 12.64 13.53 -5.88
CA LYS A 19 13.85 14.36 -6.01
C LYS A 19 14.09 15.13 -4.71
N LYS A 20 15.34 15.59 -4.49
CA LYS A 20 15.68 16.45 -3.34
C LYS A 20 14.78 17.69 -3.27
N ASP A 21 14.45 18.28 -4.42
CA ASP A 21 13.39 19.27 -4.53
C ASP A 21 12.01 18.60 -4.59
N LYS A 22 11.22 18.80 -3.54
CA LYS A 22 9.88 18.23 -3.34
C LYS A 22 8.75 19.22 -3.64
N GLN A 23 9.07 20.44 -4.08
CA GLN A 23 8.08 21.51 -4.19
C GLN A 23 6.98 21.19 -5.21
N ALA A 24 7.35 20.65 -6.36
CA ALA A 24 6.39 20.22 -7.39
C ALA A 24 5.46 19.11 -6.88
N LEU A 25 6.02 18.11 -6.19
CA LEU A 25 5.25 17.02 -5.58
C LEU A 25 4.27 17.57 -4.53
N LYS A 26 4.75 18.45 -3.64
CA LYS A 26 3.91 19.08 -2.61
C LYS A 26 2.75 19.86 -3.20
N ILE A 27 3.00 20.67 -4.25
CA ILE A 27 1.96 21.44 -4.93
C ILE A 27 0.90 20.50 -5.54
N ALA A 28 1.33 19.45 -6.25
CA ALA A 28 0.41 18.48 -6.85
C ALA A 28 -0.48 17.80 -5.79
N LEU A 29 0.12 17.34 -4.69
CA LEU A 29 -0.62 16.69 -3.59
C LEU A 29 -1.64 17.63 -2.94
N GLN A 30 -1.28 18.91 -2.75
CA GLN A 30 -2.17 19.93 -2.19
C GLN A 30 -3.33 20.25 -3.14
N GLN A 31 -3.04 20.42 -4.44
CA GLN A 31 -4.05 20.68 -5.47
C GLN A 31 -5.08 19.55 -5.56
N HIS A 32 -4.62 18.30 -5.49
CA HIS A 32 -5.47 17.12 -5.52
C HIS A 32 -6.09 16.77 -4.15
N LYS A 33 -5.80 17.53 -3.10
CA LYS A 33 -6.23 17.26 -1.71
C LYS A 33 -5.96 15.80 -1.32
N PHE A 34 -4.78 15.30 -1.66
CA PHE A 34 -4.44 13.90 -1.49
C PHE A 34 -4.52 13.53 0.01
N PRO A 35 -5.42 12.60 0.41
CA PRO A 35 -5.78 12.46 1.82
C PRO A 35 -4.89 11.50 2.59
N TYR A 36 -3.98 10.80 1.92
CA TYR A 36 -3.17 9.73 2.52
C TYR A 36 -1.75 10.21 2.87
N PRO A 37 -1.15 9.65 3.92
CA PRO A 37 0.24 9.92 4.27
C PRO A 37 1.20 9.49 3.15
N ILE A 38 2.23 10.30 2.95
CA ILE A 38 3.28 10.07 1.95
C ILE A 38 4.66 10.11 2.62
N LEU A 39 5.46 9.11 2.34
CA LEU A 39 6.89 9.05 2.67
C LEU A 39 7.69 9.38 1.40
N CYS A 40 8.56 10.37 1.47
CA CYS A 40 9.39 10.78 0.34
C CYS A 40 10.78 10.13 0.44
N ASP A 41 11.01 9.06 -0.32
CA ASP A 41 12.29 8.36 -0.38
C ASP A 41 13.28 9.16 -1.25
N THR A 42 13.98 10.09 -0.60
CA THR A 42 14.81 11.09 -1.29
C THR A 42 16.24 10.60 -1.53
N GLU A 43 16.75 9.82 -0.58
CA GLU A 43 18.10 9.23 -0.63
C GLU A 43 18.06 7.75 -1.08
N LYS A 44 16.91 7.30 -1.62
CA LYS A 44 16.67 5.94 -2.12
C LYS A 44 16.95 4.85 -1.08
N GLU A 45 16.73 5.15 0.20
CA GLU A 45 16.98 4.20 1.29
C GLU A 45 15.92 3.10 1.29
N PHE A 46 14.66 3.46 1.11
CA PHE A 46 13.60 2.48 1.01
C PHE A 46 13.79 1.57 -0.21
N GLU A 47 14.08 2.16 -1.38
CA GLU A 47 14.35 1.40 -2.62
C GLU A 47 15.57 0.47 -2.49
N ARG A 48 16.64 0.91 -1.80
CA ARG A 48 17.86 0.11 -1.63
C ARG A 48 17.69 -1.01 -0.61
N ASP A 49 17.03 -0.72 0.49
CA ASP A 49 16.89 -1.64 1.62
C ASP A 49 15.80 -2.70 1.35
N ASN A 50 14.92 -2.45 0.38
CA ASN A 50 13.89 -3.39 -0.07
C ASN A 50 14.22 -3.89 -1.49
N LEU A 51 14.27 -5.20 -1.70
CA LEU A 51 14.47 -5.81 -3.02
C LEU A 51 13.19 -5.70 -3.87
N LEU A 52 12.81 -4.49 -4.27
CA LEU A 52 11.61 -4.23 -5.05
C LEU A 52 11.76 -4.84 -6.46
N PRO A 53 10.74 -5.54 -6.98
CA PRO A 53 10.76 -6.02 -8.36
C PRO A 53 10.78 -4.87 -9.36
N ASP A 54 11.40 -5.05 -10.54
CA ASP A 54 11.36 -4.04 -11.61
C ASP A 54 9.93 -3.76 -12.13
N ASN A 55 9.03 -4.73 -11.97
CA ASN A 55 7.64 -4.58 -12.39
C ASN A 55 6.84 -3.76 -11.37
N GLU A 56 6.52 -2.51 -11.71
CA GLU A 56 5.75 -1.56 -10.90
C GLU A 56 4.37 -2.09 -10.46
N LEU A 57 3.78 -3.04 -11.21
CA LEU A 57 2.52 -3.68 -10.81
C LEU A 57 2.66 -4.46 -9.49
N LEU A 58 3.89 -4.80 -9.08
CA LEU A 58 4.22 -5.49 -7.83
C LEU A 58 4.58 -4.52 -6.69
N HIS A 59 4.50 -3.20 -6.89
CA HIS A 59 4.83 -2.19 -5.86
C HIS A 59 3.65 -1.87 -4.92
N CYS A 60 2.67 -2.76 -4.81
CA CYS A 60 1.57 -2.66 -3.85
C CYS A 60 1.66 -3.82 -2.86
N PHE A 61 1.67 -3.51 -1.57
CA PHE A 61 1.85 -4.49 -0.50
C PHE A 61 0.68 -4.39 0.47
N LEU A 62 0.01 -5.51 0.73
CA LEU A 62 -0.90 -5.63 1.87
C LEU A 62 -0.09 -6.13 3.07
N LEU A 63 -0.08 -5.38 4.15
CA LEU A 63 0.62 -5.73 5.39
C LEU A 63 -0.38 -6.13 6.47
N ASP A 64 0.06 -6.95 7.42
CA ASP A 64 -0.63 -7.12 8.71
C ASP A 64 -0.10 -6.16 9.79
N LYS A 65 -0.66 -6.25 11.01
CA LYS A 65 -0.26 -5.41 12.15
C LYS A 65 1.19 -5.56 12.60
N GLU A 66 1.87 -6.63 12.19
CA GLU A 66 3.29 -6.89 12.49
C GLU A 66 4.20 -6.47 11.33
N ASN A 67 3.67 -5.69 10.38
CA ASN A 67 4.32 -5.25 9.15
C ASN A 67 4.78 -6.41 8.25
N LYS A 68 4.13 -7.58 8.34
CA LYS A 68 4.43 -8.71 7.45
C LYS A 68 3.63 -8.59 6.17
N VAL A 69 4.30 -8.80 5.03
CA VAL A 69 3.67 -8.80 3.72
C VAL A 69 2.76 -10.03 3.58
N LYS A 70 1.48 -9.79 3.32
CA LYS A 70 0.44 -10.81 3.09
C LYS A 70 0.11 -10.96 1.61
N LEU A 71 0.12 -9.86 0.86
CA LEU A 71 -0.07 -9.86 -0.59
C LEU A 71 0.87 -8.85 -1.25
N ILE A 72 1.24 -9.17 -2.49
CA ILE A 72 2.00 -8.30 -3.39
C ILE A 72 1.20 -8.17 -4.69
N GLY A 73 1.10 -6.95 -5.21
CA GLY A 73 0.51 -6.65 -6.50
C GLY A 73 -0.68 -5.70 -6.44
N SER A 74 -0.81 -4.82 -7.43
CA SER A 74 -1.88 -3.82 -7.46
C SER A 74 -3.27 -4.46 -7.52
N PRO A 75 -4.20 -4.10 -6.62
CA PRO A 75 -5.58 -4.61 -6.65
C PRO A 75 -6.44 -4.00 -7.77
N LEU A 76 -5.93 -3.00 -8.50
CA LEU A 76 -6.75 -2.15 -9.39
C LEU A 76 -7.10 -2.78 -10.74
N PHE A 77 -6.27 -3.69 -11.25
CA PHE A 77 -6.34 -4.12 -12.65
C PHE A 77 -7.08 -5.45 -12.87
N ASN A 78 -7.32 -6.22 -11.81
CA ASN A 78 -7.87 -7.57 -11.92
C ASN A 78 -8.82 -7.88 -10.76
N GLU A 79 -10.06 -8.23 -11.09
CA GLU A 79 -11.07 -8.64 -10.11
C GLU A 79 -10.63 -9.82 -9.24
N LYS A 80 -9.88 -10.77 -9.81
CA LYS A 80 -9.29 -11.88 -9.04
C LYS A 80 -8.33 -11.37 -7.97
N MET A 81 -7.56 -10.32 -8.28
CA MET A 81 -6.65 -9.71 -7.30
C MET A 81 -7.44 -8.98 -6.21
N TRP A 82 -8.46 -8.21 -6.58
CA TRP A 82 -9.32 -7.55 -5.60
C TRP A 82 -10.02 -8.54 -4.66
N ASN A 83 -10.50 -9.67 -5.19
CA ASN A 83 -11.09 -10.73 -4.39
C ASN A 83 -10.08 -11.38 -3.42
N ARG A 84 -8.80 -11.52 -3.82
CA ARG A 84 -7.74 -11.96 -2.90
C ARG A 84 -7.50 -10.96 -1.79
N TYR A 85 -7.46 -9.66 -2.09
CA TYR A 85 -7.34 -8.61 -1.07
C TYR A 85 -8.46 -8.69 -0.04
N LYS A 86 -9.72 -8.75 -0.47
CA LYS A 86 -10.87 -8.89 0.43
C LYS A 86 -10.79 -10.11 1.34
N GLN A 87 -10.35 -11.25 0.80
CA GLN A 87 -10.17 -12.48 1.57
C GLN A 87 -9.06 -12.37 2.61
N GLU A 88 -7.89 -11.83 2.23
CA GLU A 88 -6.78 -11.65 3.17
C GLU A 88 -7.11 -10.62 4.25
N ILE A 89 -7.75 -9.50 3.91
CA ILE A 89 -8.21 -8.50 4.89
C ILE A 89 -9.15 -9.14 5.91
N ALA A 90 -10.12 -9.94 5.46
CA ALA A 90 -11.03 -10.62 6.37
C ALA A 90 -10.32 -11.61 7.31
N LYS A 91 -9.31 -12.33 6.81
CA LYS A 91 -8.47 -13.23 7.64
C LYS A 91 -7.69 -12.45 8.69
N ILE A 92 -7.01 -11.36 8.28
CA ILE A 92 -6.26 -10.49 9.19
C ILE A 92 -7.18 -9.96 10.28
N ASN A 93 -8.36 -9.45 9.91
CA ASN A 93 -9.35 -8.94 10.87
C ASN A 93 -9.83 -10.02 11.85
N SER A 94 -10.03 -11.26 11.40
CA SER A 94 -10.44 -12.35 12.30
C SER A 94 -9.35 -12.71 13.31
N SER A 95 -8.07 -12.68 12.91
CA SER A 95 -6.93 -12.95 13.81
C SER A 95 -6.64 -11.85 14.83
N LEU A 96 -7.35 -10.72 14.76
CA LEU A 96 -7.29 -9.63 15.75
C LEU A 96 -8.34 -9.78 16.86
N SER A 97 -9.23 -10.76 16.74
CA SER A 97 -10.37 -10.97 17.65
C SER A 97 -10.07 -12.02 18.75
N ASP A 98 -8.86 -12.59 18.74
CA ASP A 98 -8.30 -13.48 19.76
C ASP A 98 -7.34 -12.69 20.68
#